data_AF-A0A6C0HFX7-F1
#
_entry.id   AF-A0A6C0HFX7-F1
#
_cell.length_a   1.000
_cell.length_b   1.000
_cell.length_c   1.000
_cell.angle_alpha   90.00
_cell.angle_beta   90.00
_cell.angle_gamma   90.00
#
_symmetry.space_group_name_H-M   'P 1'
#
loop_
_entity.id
_entity.type
_entity.pdbx_description
1 polymer ?
#
loop_
_entity_poly.entity_id
_entity_poly.type
_entity_poly.pdbx_seq_one_letter_code
_entity_poly.pdbx_strand_id
1 'polypeptide(L)'
;MDSSPTITQSEYEIRKSCLEDLKNLQKEQYHEILRIIKRNNVEFSENSNGIFFDMVSISEKTFQDIKTFLNLCKTQESNQNERIKEMDSLRTEQTTA
;
A
#
# COMPACT_ATOMS: atom_id res chain seq x y z
N MET A 1 31.12 4.99 -11.99
CA MET A 1 31.11 4.40 -10.65
C MET A 1 29.66 4.30 -10.26
N ASP A 2 29.13 3.07 -10.30
CA ASP A 2 27.72 2.82 -10.05
C ASP A 2 27.53 2.79 -8.53
N SER A 3 27.12 3.92 -7.97
CA SER A 3 26.83 4.03 -6.54
C SER A 3 25.44 3.43 -6.32
N SER A 4 25.36 2.10 -6.25
CA SER A 4 24.15 1.44 -5.78
C SER A 4 23.75 2.05 -4.43
N PRO A 5 22.47 2.37 -4.21
CA PRO A 5 22.02 2.92 -2.94
C PRO A 5 22.32 1.92 -1.81
N THR A 6 23.31 2.23 -0.98
CA THR A 6 23.67 1.43 0.19
C THR A 6 22.70 1.76 1.33
N ILE A 7 21.53 1.12 1.34
CA ILE A 7 20.61 1.18 2.48
C ILE A 7 21.09 0.25 3.61
N THR A 8 20.73 0.57 4.85
CA THR A 8 21.06 -0.28 6.00
C THR A 8 20.26 -1.59 5.98
N GLN A 9 20.75 -2.65 6.63
CA GLN A 9 20.00 -3.91 6.75
C GLN A 9 18.61 -3.68 7.36
N SER A 10 18.52 -2.84 8.40
CA SER A 10 17.24 -2.49 9.03
C SER A 10 16.28 -1.80 8.06
N GLU A 11 16.79 -0.89 7.23
CA GLU A 11 15.97 -0.19 6.23
C GLU A 11 15.50 -1.15 5.13
N TYR A 12 16.35 -2.08 4.71
CA TYR A 12 15.99 -3.12 3.75
C TYR A 12 14.83 -3.98 4.26
N GLU A 13 14.89 -4.46 5.50
CA GLU A 13 13.81 -5.27 6.08
C GLU A 13 12.49 -4.48 6.19
N ILE A 14 12.57 -3.19 6.53
CA ILE A 14 11.39 -2.30 6.59
C ILE A 14 10.77 -2.13 5.19
N ARG A 15 11.59 -1.88 4.17
CA ARG A 15 11.14 -1.74 2.78
C ARG A 15 10.57 -3.04 2.23
N LYS A 16 11.17 -4.19 2.58
CA LYS A 16 10.68 -5.52 2.23
C LYS A 16 9.31 -5.80 2.88
N SER A 17 9.12 -5.44 4.15
CA SER A 17 7.81 -5.56 4.80
C SER A 17 6.74 -4.70 4.10
N CYS A 18 7.09 -3.49 3.67
CA CYS A 18 6.20 -2.62 2.90
C CYS A 18 5.82 -3.24 1.54
N LEU A 19 6.75 -3.95 0.89
CA LEU A 19 6.47 -4.68 -0.35
C LEU A 19 5.43 -5.80 -0.15
N GLU A 20 5.48 -6.52 0.97
CA GLU A 20 4.48 -7.53 1.29
C GLU A 20 3.10 -6.89 1.55
N ASP A 21 3.05 -5.73 2.22
CA ASP A 21 1.81 -4.98 2.41
C ASP A 21 1.18 -4.55 1.08
N LEU A 22 1.99 -4.15 0.09
CA LEU A 22 1.51 -3.77 -1.25
C LEU A 22 0.80 -4.92 -1.98
N LYS A 23 1.11 -6.18 -1.69
CA LYS A 23 0.47 -7.34 -2.33
C LYS A 23 -0.98 -7.54 -1.90
N ASN A 24 -1.38 -6.94 -0.79
CA ASN A 24 -2.75 -7.04 -0.27
C ASN A 24 -3.68 -5.97 -0.84
N LEU A 25 -3.16 -5.06 -1.66
CA LEU A 25 -3.95 -3.99 -2.25
C LEU A 25 -4.94 -4.51 -3.31
N GLN A 26 -6.10 -3.87 -3.33
CA GLN A 26 -7.09 -4.00 -4.39
C GLN A 26 -6.63 -3.26 -5.65
N LYS A 27 -7.20 -3.62 -6.80
CA LYS A 27 -6.86 -3.05 -8.11
C LYS A 27 -6.90 -1.52 -8.11
N GLU A 28 -7.93 -0.94 -7.50
CA GLU A 28 -8.14 0.50 -7.45
C GLU A 28 -7.07 1.20 -6.60
N GLN A 29 -6.58 0.54 -5.55
CA GLN A 29 -5.54 1.06 -4.67
C GLN A 29 -4.17 1.08 -5.36
N TYR A 30 -3.89 0.13 -6.27
CA TYR A 30 -2.68 0.19 -7.11
C TYR A 30 -2.63 1.43 -8.02
N HIS A 31 -3.77 1.99 -8.43
CA HIS A 31 -3.79 3.25 -9.18
C HIS A 31 -3.29 4.43 -8.35
N GLU A 32 -3.53 4.43 -7.04
CA GLU A 32 -3.01 5.48 -6.15
C GLU A 32 -1.51 5.30 -5.89
N ILE A 33 -1.03 4.06 -5.76
CA ILE A 33 0.42 3.79 -5.76
C ILE A 33 1.07 4.37 -7.02
N LEU A 34 0.50 4.11 -8.21
CA LEU A 34 1.02 4.67 -9.44
C LEU A 34 1.02 6.22 -9.44
N ARG A 35 0.00 6.86 -8.87
CA ARG A 35 -0.02 8.33 -8.72
C ARG A 35 1.10 8.82 -7.81
N ILE A 36 1.40 8.11 -6.71
CA ILE A 36 2.52 8.44 -5.82
C ILE A 36 3.86 8.32 -6.56
N ILE A 37 4.06 7.23 -7.32
CA ILE A 37 5.25 7.00 -8.14
C ILE A 37 5.44 8.13 -9.15
N LYS A 38 4.39 8.47 -9.91
CA LYS A 38 4.41 9.57 -10.88
C LYS A 38 4.64 10.94 -10.24
N ARG A 39 3.95 11.24 -9.14
CA ARG A 39 4.05 12.52 -8.41
C ARG A 39 5.45 12.77 -7.87
N ASN A 40 6.13 11.70 -7.44
CA ASN A 40 7.49 11.78 -6.90
C ASN A 40 8.58 11.58 -7.97
N ASN A 41 8.22 11.49 -9.25
CA ASN A 41 9.15 11.26 -10.37
C ASN A 41 10.04 10.02 -10.16
N VAL A 42 9.49 8.95 -9.59
CA VAL A 42 10.20 7.68 -9.46
C VAL A 42 10.29 7.02 -10.83
N GLU A 43 11.46 6.50 -11.17
CA GLU A 43 11.66 5.73 -12.38
C GLU A 43 10.91 4.39 -12.29
N PHE A 44 10.12 4.10 -13.31
CA PHE A 44 9.39 2.83 -13.42
C PHE A 44 9.33 2.38 -14.87
N SER A 45 9.17 1.08 -15.07
CA SER A 45 8.86 0.48 -16.36
C SER A 45 7.40 0.03 -16.38
N GLU A 46 6.77 0.14 -17.54
CA GLU A 46 5.38 -0.27 -17.76
C GLU A 46 5.32 -1.19 -18.99
N ASN A 47 4.64 -2.31 -18.85
CA ASN A 47 4.32 -3.22 -19.95
C ASN A 47 2.90 -3.77 -19.79
N SER A 48 2.49 -4.67 -20.68
CA SER A 48 1.16 -5.29 -20.65
C SER A 48 0.84 -6.04 -19.34
N ASN A 49 1.86 -6.43 -18.57
CA ASN A 49 1.73 -7.15 -17.31
C ASN A 49 1.67 -6.22 -16.09
N GLY A 50 1.97 -4.93 -16.25
CA GLY A 50 1.88 -3.95 -15.17
C GLY A 50 3.09 -3.02 -15.09
N ILE A 51 3.30 -2.51 -13.88
CA ILE A 51 4.27 -1.46 -13.57
C ILE A 51 5.30 -1.98 -12.58
N PHE A 52 6.57 -1.72 -12.86
CA PHE A 52 7.70 -2.19 -12.08
C PHE A 52 8.61 -1.03 -11.71
N PHE A 53 8.97 -0.93 -10.45
CA PHE A 53 9.93 0.05 -9.92
C PHE A 53 10.72 -0.61 -8.79
N ASP A 54 11.93 -0.10 -8.51
CA ASP A 54 12.78 -0.66 -7.46
C ASP A 54 12.53 0.05 -6.11
N MET A 55 11.98 -0.71 -5.14
CA MET A 55 11.68 -0.24 -3.78
C MET A 55 12.93 0.20 -3.00
N VAL A 56 14.11 -0.33 -3.31
CA VAL A 56 15.36 0.10 -2.66
C VAL A 56 15.82 1.45 -3.22
N SER A 57 15.56 1.71 -4.50
CA SER A 57 15.98 2.94 -5.18
C SER A 57 15.10 4.16 -4.88
N ILE A 58 13.87 3.98 -4.38
CA ILE A 58 12.98 5.12 -4.13
C ILE A 58 13.45 5.96 -2.95
N SER A 59 13.26 7.27 -3.07
CA SER A 59 13.56 8.23 -2.01
C SER A 59 12.77 7.95 -0.73
N GLU A 60 13.33 8.30 0.42
CA GLU A 60 12.65 8.17 1.72
C GLU A 60 11.29 8.87 1.73
N LYS A 61 11.19 10.04 1.09
CA LYS A 61 9.90 10.74 0.93
C LYS A 61 8.87 9.86 0.20
N THR A 62 9.24 9.24 -0.90
CA THR A 62 8.33 8.36 -1.67
C THR A 62 7.94 7.16 -0.83
N PHE A 63 8.90 6.57 -0.11
CA PHE A 63 8.65 5.44 0.78
C PHE A 63 7.63 5.79 1.87
N GLN A 64 7.75 6.97 2.49
CA GLN A 64 6.79 7.45 3.49
C GLN A 64 5.41 7.80 2.90
N ASP A 65 5.36 8.34 1.67
CA ASP A 65 4.08 8.57 0.97
C ASP A 65 3.34 7.22 0.74
N ILE A 66 4.07 6.18 0.30
CA ILE A 66 3.52 4.83 0.11
C ILE A 66 3.03 4.25 1.43
N LYS A 67 3.84 4.31 2.50
CA LYS A 67 3.45 3.83 3.83
C LYS A 67 2.22 4.54 4.37
N THR A 68 2.14 5.85 4.20
CA THR A 68 0.98 6.65 4.61
C THR A 68 -0.27 6.13 3.92
N PHE A 69 -0.20 5.92 2.60
CA PHE A 69 -1.32 5.39 1.84
C PHE A 69 -1.72 3.97 2.28
N LEU A 70 -0.75 3.08 2.48
CA LEU A 70 -1.02 1.72 2.98
C LEU A 70 -1.75 1.73 4.33
N ASN A 71 -1.35 2.61 5.25
CA ASN A 71 -2.02 2.76 6.54
C ASN A 71 -3.45 3.27 6.37
N LEU A 72 -3.70 4.20 5.45
CA LEU A 72 -5.05 4.66 5.13
C LEU A 72 -5.93 3.53 4.62
N CYS A 73 -5.42 2.67 3.73
CA CYS A 73 -6.15 1.49 3.26
C CYS A 73 -6.53 0.55 4.42
N LYS A 74 -5.57 0.21 5.29
CA LYS A 74 -5.80 -0.64 6.46
C LYS A 74 -6.86 -0.07 7.40
N THR A 75 -6.80 1.23 7.69
CA THR A 75 -7.79 1.91 8.53
C THR A 75 -9.18 1.91 7.86
N GLN A 76 -9.24 2.15 6.56
CA GLN A 76 -10.51 2.14 5.83
C GLN A 76 -11.16 0.76 5.85
N GLU A 77 -10.40 -0.30 5.64
CA GLU A 77 -10.87 -1.69 5.69
C GLU A 77 -11.37 -2.05 7.09
N SER A 78 -10.65 -1.68 8.16
CA SER A 78 -11.11 -1.90 9.54
C SER A 78 -12.46 -1.22 9.79
N ASN A 79 -12.57 0.07 9.43
CA ASN A 79 -13.78 0.85 9.62
C ASN A 79 -14.95 0.30 8.78
N GLN A 80 -14.70 -0.24 7.59
CA GLN A 80 -15.72 -0.89 6.78
C GLN A 80 -16.20 -2.19 7.45
N ASN A 81 -15.26 -3.02 7.92
CA ASN A 81 -15.59 -4.27 8.60
C ASN A 81 -16.38 -4.06 9.89
N GLU A 82 -16.03 -3.04 10.69
CA GLU A 82 -16.77 -2.67 11.90
C GLU A 82 -18.23 -2.29 11.57
N ARG A 83 -18.44 -1.43 10.57
CA ARG A 83 -19.79 -1.02 10.14
C ARG A 83 -20.62 -2.19 9.61
N ILE A 84 -20.01 -3.13 8.90
CA ILE A 84 -20.69 -4.35 8.41
C ILE A 84 -21.15 -5.20 9.60
N LYS A 85 -20.28 -5.41 10.59
CA LYS A 85 -20.62 -6.17 11.81
C LYS A 85 -21.76 -5.54 12.60
N GLU A 86 -21.76 -4.21 12.73
CA GLU A 86 -22.84 -3.45 13.38
C GLU A 86 -24.17 -3.66 12.64
N MET A 87 -24.15 -3.53 11.31
CA MET A 87 -25.33 -3.76 10.47
C MET A 87 -25.88 -5.18 10.60
N ASP A 88 -25.01 -6.18 10.60
CA ASP A 88 -25.44 -7.58 10.71
C ASP A 88 -26.01 -7.88 12.09
N SER A 89 -25.42 -7.33 13.16
CA SER A 89 -25.94 -7.48 14.52
C SER A 89 -27.38 -6.95 14.63
N LEU A 90 -27.64 -5.75 14.10
CA LEU A 90 -28.97 -5.14 14.08
C LEU A 90 -29.99 -5.97 13.27
N ARG A 91 -29.57 -6.59 12.16
CA ARG A 91 -30.43 -7.48 11.36
C ARG A 91 -30.84 -8.73 12.13
N THR A 92 -29.90 -9.36 12.85
CA THR A 92 -30.21 -10.54 13.67
C THR A 92 -31.23 -10.20 14.75
N GLU A 93 -31.07 -9.08 15.45
CA GLU A 93 -32.00 -8.64 16.50
C GLU A 93 -33.43 -8.47 15.99
N GLN A 94 -33.61 -7.92 14.78
CA GLN A 94 -34.93 -7.75 14.15
C GLN A 94 -35.58 -9.05 13.69
N THR A 95 -34.81 -10.11 13.44
CA THR A 95 -35.32 -11.39 12.93
C THR A 95 -35.68 -12.37 14.06
N THR A 96 -35.12 -12.15 15.26
CA THR A 96 -35.40 -12.95 16.48
C THR A 96 -36.52 -12.38 17.36
N ALA A 97 -37.12 -11.25 16.97
CA ALA A 97 -38.31 -10.68 17.60
C ALA A 97 -39.57 -11.02 16.79
#